data_AF-A0A7K8MKY7-F1
#
_entry.id   AF-A0A7K8MKY7-F1
#
_cell.length_a   1.000
_cell.length_b   1.000
_cell.length_c   1.000
_cell.angle_alpha   90.00
_cell.angle_beta   90.00
_cell.angle_gamma   90.00
#
_symmetry.space_group_name_H-M   'P 1'
#
loop_
_entity.id
_entity.type
_entity.pdbx_description
1 polymer ?
#
loop_
_entity_poly.entity_id
_entity_poly.type
_entity_poly.pdbx_seq_one_letter_code
_entity_poly.pdbx_strand_id
1 'polypeptide(L)'
;PGPAFPRPEPQQDGIPGPASPQPAHPPEESGQQAGRDNEQPGPAFPAQGSHELGSGDVPEQGAAGQEQDLTALLIRETEARFPDVKKEYIEELIIIKNCYDLNVLCNFLLENPDYPKKEGRVVLNPSSSLLASQDETKASEMDYFDFSKLAPLDQRCFIQAADLLMADFKMLSSQDIKWALHELKGHYAITRKAFSDAIKKWQELSPETSGKRKRRKEMNQYSYIDFKFEQGDVKIEKRMFFLENKRRHWRSYDKLSLLPPVLLEQEFYEQKVKEMAEHADFLLALQMNEEQYQKDGQMIECRCCYGEFAFEELTQCADGHLFCKECLIKYAQEAVFGSGKSELSCMEGSCTCSFPTSELEKVLPENILCKYYERKAEEEVAAACADELVRCPFCNFPALLDSDVKRFSCPNPRCRKETCRKCQGLWKEHMNLTCEQLAEKDDIKYRTSIEEKMTAARIRKCHKCGTGLIKSEGCNRMSCRCGAQMCYLCRAAINGYDHFCQHPRSPGAPCQDCAKCSLWTDPT
;
A
#
# COMPACT_ATOMS: atom_id res chain seq x y z
N PRO A 1 52.95 52.35 -11.55
CA PRO A 1 51.85 52.60 -12.51
C PRO A 1 50.49 52.41 -11.84
N GLY A 2 49.84 53.52 -11.48
CA GLY A 2 48.39 53.65 -11.19
C GLY A 2 47.82 52.87 -9.99
N PRO A 3 47.53 53.54 -8.85
CA PRO A 3 47.14 52.88 -7.60
C PRO A 3 45.61 52.82 -7.38
N ALA A 4 45.16 51.76 -6.72
CA ALA A 4 43.88 51.75 -6.00
C ALA A 4 44.19 51.88 -4.50
N PHE A 5 43.65 52.93 -3.88
CA PHE A 5 43.61 53.13 -2.43
C PHE A 5 42.15 53.46 -2.02
N PRO A 6 41.81 53.24 -0.75
CA PRO A 6 40.54 52.64 -0.33
C PRO A 6 39.59 53.68 0.25
N ARG A 7 38.34 53.27 0.49
CA ARG A 7 37.36 54.09 1.20
C ARG A 7 37.17 53.54 2.63
N PRO A 8 37.41 54.37 3.67
CA PRO A 8 36.95 54.11 5.03
C PRO A 8 35.55 54.73 5.30
N GLU A 9 34.86 54.18 6.30
CA GLU A 9 33.53 54.56 6.84
C GLU A 9 33.49 55.98 7.46
N PRO A 10 32.32 56.52 7.85
CA PRO A 10 31.91 56.38 9.27
C PRO A 10 30.39 56.32 9.59
N GLN A 11 30.12 55.68 10.75
CA GLN A 11 29.07 55.83 11.81
C GLN A 11 28.19 57.12 11.78
N GLN A 12 26.99 57.24 12.34
CA GLN A 12 26.12 56.47 13.26
C GLN A 12 24.72 57.16 13.35
N ASP A 13 23.82 56.55 14.12
CA ASP A 13 22.59 57.08 14.78
C ASP A 13 21.24 56.76 14.11
N GLY A 14 20.30 56.04 14.75
CA GLY A 14 20.33 55.47 16.10
C GLY A 14 19.08 54.67 16.54
N ILE A 15 19.26 54.05 17.72
CA ILE A 15 18.31 53.68 18.80
C ILE A 15 17.30 52.50 18.57
N PRO A 16 16.75 51.86 19.63
CA PRO A 16 17.11 50.51 20.12
C PRO A 16 15.97 49.47 20.03
N GLY A 17 16.27 48.19 20.28
CA GLY A 17 15.26 47.09 20.37
C GLY A 17 14.22 47.28 21.48
N PRO A 18 13.14 46.45 21.56
CA PRO A 18 13.31 45.07 22.05
C PRO A 18 12.26 44.02 21.57
N ALA A 19 12.55 42.76 21.96
CA ALA A 19 11.65 41.66 22.39
C ALA A 19 10.53 41.09 21.47
N SER A 20 10.57 39.76 21.37
CA SER A 20 9.61 38.82 20.80
C SER A 20 8.16 39.02 21.27
N PRO A 21 7.14 38.76 20.43
CA PRO A 21 5.74 38.72 20.87
C PRO A 21 5.30 37.29 21.24
N GLN A 22 4.75 37.13 22.44
CA GLN A 22 3.85 36.04 22.82
C GLN A 22 2.38 36.41 22.52
N PRO A 23 1.47 35.42 22.41
CA PRO A 23 0.11 35.59 21.91
C PRO A 23 -0.82 36.31 22.89
N ALA A 24 -1.74 37.10 22.33
CA ALA A 24 -2.69 37.96 23.03
C ALA A 24 -3.95 37.21 23.52
N HIS A 25 -4.31 37.44 24.78
CA HIS A 25 -5.70 37.40 25.25
C HIS A 25 -6.38 38.77 25.07
N PRO A 26 -7.72 38.83 24.90
CA PRO A 26 -8.48 40.08 24.76
C PRO A 26 -8.79 40.77 26.11
N PRO A 27 -9.14 42.07 26.11
CA PRO A 27 -9.19 42.91 27.31
C PRO A 27 -10.59 43.03 27.96
N GLU A 28 -10.61 43.32 29.26
CA GLU A 28 -11.77 43.79 30.04
C GLU A 28 -11.70 45.31 30.30
N GLU A 29 -12.87 45.96 30.40
CA GLU A 29 -13.07 47.14 31.24
C GLU A 29 -14.39 47.01 32.03
N SER A 30 -14.24 46.94 33.37
CA SER A 30 -14.99 47.60 34.48
C SER A 30 -16.49 47.93 34.32
N GLY A 31 -17.40 47.69 35.28
CA GLY A 31 -17.33 47.16 36.66
C GLY A 31 -18.65 47.42 37.43
N GLN A 32 -18.72 46.86 38.66
CA GLN A 32 -19.78 46.92 39.72
C GLN A 32 -20.88 45.82 39.58
N GLN A 33 -21.21 44.98 40.57
CA GLN A 33 -21.15 45.10 42.04
C GLN A 33 -21.38 43.72 42.74
N ALA A 34 -20.70 43.50 43.87
CA ALA A 34 -21.02 42.64 45.05
C ALA A 34 -21.17 41.10 44.89
N GLY A 35 -20.49 40.22 45.66
CA GLY A 35 -19.54 40.42 46.74
C GLY A 35 -18.97 39.11 47.33
N ARG A 36 -17.79 39.26 47.97
CA ARG A 36 -17.15 38.53 49.08
C ARG A 36 -16.95 37.00 49.02
N ASP A 37 -15.66 36.65 48.85
CA ASP A 37 -14.76 35.75 49.64
C ASP A 37 -15.39 34.52 50.33
N ASN A 38 -14.83 33.31 50.31
CA ASN A 38 -13.43 32.94 50.46
C ASN A 38 -13.22 31.43 50.15
N GLU A 39 -11.96 31.05 49.99
CA GLU A 39 -11.39 29.75 49.59
C GLU A 39 -11.75 28.48 50.40
N GLN A 40 -11.61 27.34 49.69
CA GLN A 40 -11.14 25.99 50.10
C GLN A 40 -12.03 25.10 51.00
N PRO A 41 -11.72 23.80 51.14
CA PRO A 41 -11.56 22.72 50.17
C PRO A 41 -12.59 21.57 50.44
N GLY A 42 -12.60 20.53 49.61
CA GLY A 42 -13.59 19.43 49.68
C GLY A 42 -13.57 18.57 50.95
N PRO A 43 -14.66 17.82 51.19
CA PRO A 43 -14.61 16.52 51.88
C PRO A 43 -15.41 15.44 51.12
N ALA A 44 -14.95 14.19 50.98
CA ALA A 44 -15.01 13.10 51.97
C ALA A 44 -16.45 12.63 52.33
N PHE A 45 -16.71 11.35 52.05
CA PHE A 45 -17.93 10.59 52.38
C PHE A 45 -18.24 10.49 53.88
N PRO A 46 -19.51 10.24 54.24
CA PRO A 46 -19.88 9.15 55.16
C PRO A 46 -21.07 8.32 54.60
N ALA A 47 -21.12 7.00 54.72
CA ALA A 47 -21.31 6.11 55.90
C ALA A 47 -22.74 6.11 56.49
N GLN A 48 -23.23 4.88 56.73
CA GLN A 48 -24.60 4.44 57.04
C GLN A 48 -25.18 4.84 58.40
N GLY A 49 -26.52 4.82 58.50
CA GLY A 49 -27.34 4.68 59.72
C GLY A 49 -28.48 5.72 59.81
N SER A 50 -29.73 5.46 60.19
CA SER A 50 -30.44 4.27 60.68
C SER A 50 -31.95 4.62 60.86
N HIS A 51 -32.84 3.67 60.53
CA HIS A 51 -34.20 3.41 61.07
C HIS A 51 -35.33 4.48 61.02
N GLU A 52 -36.49 4.15 60.42
CA GLU A 52 -37.68 3.64 61.15
C GLU A 52 -38.83 3.18 60.22
N LEU A 53 -39.62 2.21 60.72
CA LEU A 53 -40.69 1.45 60.07
C LEU A 53 -42.02 2.21 59.97
N GLY A 54 -42.84 1.91 58.94
CA GLY A 54 -44.26 2.27 58.92
C GLY A 54 -45.04 1.94 57.63
N SER A 55 -45.51 0.69 57.53
CA SER A 55 -46.75 0.18 56.88
C SER A 55 -47.40 0.89 55.68
N GLY A 56 -47.69 0.12 54.61
CA GLY A 56 -48.82 0.39 53.70
C GLY A 56 -48.78 -0.33 52.34
N ASP A 57 -49.42 -1.49 52.28
CA ASP A 57 -50.06 -2.19 51.13
C ASP A 57 -49.40 -2.34 49.73
N VAL A 58 -49.48 -3.59 49.25
CA VAL A 58 -48.95 -4.22 48.02
C VAL A 58 -49.87 -3.92 46.80
N PRO A 59 -49.43 -3.94 45.52
CA PRO A 59 -49.27 -5.21 44.78
C PRO A 59 -47.96 -5.36 44.00
N GLU A 60 -47.35 -6.54 44.13
CA GLU A 60 -46.40 -7.14 43.20
C GLU A 60 -47.00 -7.21 41.79
N GLN A 61 -46.29 -6.62 40.82
CA GLN A 61 -46.15 -7.09 39.42
C GLN A 61 -45.33 -6.04 38.66
N GLY A 62 -44.01 -6.21 38.55
CA GLY A 62 -43.18 -5.30 37.73
C GLY A 62 -41.66 -5.33 37.89
N ALA A 63 -41.08 -6.04 38.87
CA ALA A 63 -39.64 -5.95 39.12
C ALA A 63 -38.75 -6.81 38.20
N ALA A 64 -39.17 -8.05 37.88
CA ALA A 64 -38.31 -9.00 37.15
C ALA A 64 -38.06 -8.62 35.67
N GLY A 65 -38.97 -7.88 35.04
CA GLY A 65 -38.82 -7.45 33.65
C GLY A 65 -37.89 -6.24 33.47
N GLN A 66 -37.77 -5.38 34.49
CA GLN A 66 -36.93 -4.18 34.43
C GLN A 66 -35.46 -4.49 34.73
N GLU A 67 -35.17 -5.42 35.65
CA GLU A 67 -33.80 -5.88 35.93
C GLU A 67 -33.17 -6.64 34.76
N GLN A 68 -33.96 -7.45 34.04
CA GLN A 68 -33.46 -8.19 32.86
C GLN A 68 -33.09 -7.25 31.70
N ASP A 69 -33.87 -6.18 31.50
CA ASP A 69 -33.64 -5.23 30.40
C ASP A 69 -32.44 -4.31 30.68
N LEU A 70 -32.25 -3.89 31.95
CA LEU A 70 -31.06 -3.15 32.40
C LEU A 70 -29.78 -3.98 32.28
N THR A 71 -29.84 -5.25 32.66
CA THR A 71 -28.69 -6.18 32.56
C THR A 71 -28.29 -6.40 31.11
N ALA A 72 -29.27 -6.59 30.21
CA ALA A 72 -29.02 -6.74 28.77
C ALA A 72 -28.38 -5.49 28.14
N LEU A 73 -28.74 -4.30 28.61
CA LEU A 73 -28.18 -3.03 28.15
C LEU A 73 -26.74 -2.84 28.64
N LEU A 74 -26.46 -3.16 29.91
CA LEU A 74 -25.11 -3.13 30.48
C LEU A 74 -24.14 -4.08 29.78
N ILE A 75 -24.58 -5.30 29.44
CA ILE A 75 -23.77 -6.27 28.71
C ILE A 75 -23.41 -5.73 27.32
N ARG A 76 -24.40 -5.18 26.60
CA ARG A 76 -24.18 -4.62 25.25
C ARG A 76 -23.19 -3.46 25.28
N GLU A 77 -23.30 -2.56 26.24
CA GLU A 77 -22.42 -1.40 26.36
C GLU A 77 -21.00 -1.82 26.79
N THR A 78 -20.87 -2.84 27.64
CA THR A 78 -19.57 -3.41 28.02
C THR A 78 -18.89 -4.12 26.84
N GLU A 79 -19.64 -4.90 26.05
CA GLU A 79 -19.14 -5.52 24.82
C GLU A 79 -18.73 -4.49 23.75
N ALA A 80 -19.39 -3.34 23.69
CA ALA A 80 -19.01 -2.26 22.77
C ALA A 80 -17.64 -1.65 23.10
N ARG A 81 -17.24 -1.67 24.38
CA ARG A 81 -15.94 -1.15 24.84
C ARG A 81 -14.85 -2.22 24.86
N PHE A 82 -15.21 -3.47 25.15
CA PHE A 82 -14.31 -4.62 25.16
C PHE A 82 -14.83 -5.69 24.20
N PRO A 83 -14.62 -5.55 22.88
CA PRO A 83 -15.18 -6.47 21.89
C PRO A 83 -14.59 -7.89 21.95
N ASP A 84 -13.49 -8.08 22.67
CA ASP A 84 -12.80 -9.34 22.87
C ASP A 84 -13.33 -10.17 24.04
N VAL A 85 -14.09 -9.60 24.98
CA VAL A 85 -14.62 -10.33 26.15
C VAL A 85 -15.80 -11.24 25.77
N LYS A 86 -15.87 -12.44 26.37
CA LYS A 86 -17.02 -13.35 26.22
C LYS A 86 -18.26 -12.79 26.91
N LYS A 87 -19.42 -12.90 26.24
CA LYS A 87 -20.69 -12.37 26.74
C LYS A 87 -21.11 -13.07 28.04
N GLU A 88 -20.91 -14.39 28.07
CA GLU A 88 -21.22 -15.25 29.20
C GLU A 88 -20.42 -14.83 30.44
N TYR A 89 -19.18 -14.37 30.24
CA TYR A 89 -18.34 -13.90 31.33
C TYR A 89 -18.83 -12.56 31.91
N ILE A 90 -19.29 -11.62 31.07
CA ILE A 90 -19.89 -10.36 31.58
C ILE A 90 -21.17 -10.66 32.38
N GLU A 91 -22.02 -11.57 31.87
CA GLU A 91 -23.24 -12.02 32.56
C GLU A 91 -22.90 -12.62 33.95
N GLU A 92 -21.91 -13.50 34.02
CA GLU A 92 -21.42 -14.06 35.29
C GLU A 92 -20.83 -12.98 36.22
N LEU A 93 -20.09 -12.00 35.68
CA LEU A 93 -19.46 -10.94 36.47
C LEU A 93 -20.49 -10.04 37.12
N ILE A 94 -21.55 -9.69 36.40
CA ILE A 94 -22.68 -8.89 36.91
C ILE A 94 -23.40 -9.66 38.02
N ILE A 95 -23.67 -10.96 37.83
CA ILE A 95 -24.40 -11.80 38.79
C ILE A 95 -23.57 -12.07 40.05
N ILE A 96 -22.28 -12.42 39.91
CA ILE A 96 -21.42 -12.80 41.04
C ILE A 96 -21.03 -11.59 41.89
N LYS A 97 -20.78 -10.44 41.26
CA LYS A 97 -20.32 -9.22 41.96
C LYS A 97 -21.44 -8.23 42.27
N ASN A 98 -22.67 -8.49 41.82
CA ASN A 98 -23.83 -7.63 42.00
C ASN A 98 -23.55 -6.17 41.57
N CYS A 99 -22.87 -6.01 40.44
CA CYS A 99 -22.37 -4.72 39.94
C CYS A 99 -23.14 -4.30 38.68
N TYR A 100 -23.93 -3.23 38.80
CA TYR A 100 -24.76 -2.67 37.73
C TYR A 100 -24.24 -1.31 37.24
N ASP A 101 -22.96 -1.01 37.49
CA ASP A 101 -22.29 0.20 37.01
C ASP A 101 -21.26 -0.16 35.93
N LEU A 102 -21.43 0.45 34.76
CA LEU A 102 -20.60 0.22 33.58
C LEU A 102 -19.12 0.52 33.84
N ASN A 103 -18.83 1.58 34.59
CA ASN A 103 -17.45 1.99 34.86
C ASN A 103 -16.75 0.99 35.78
N VAL A 104 -17.47 0.43 36.74
CA VAL A 104 -16.94 -0.61 37.64
C VAL A 104 -16.62 -1.89 36.86
N LEU A 105 -17.49 -2.29 35.92
CA LEU A 105 -17.25 -3.42 35.03
C LEU A 105 -16.03 -3.18 34.12
N CYS A 106 -15.92 -2.00 33.53
CA CYS A 106 -14.81 -1.64 32.65
C CYS A 106 -13.48 -1.59 33.42
N ASN A 107 -13.46 -1.00 34.62
CA ASN A 107 -12.26 -0.98 35.46
C ASN A 107 -11.84 -2.39 35.89
N PHE A 108 -12.81 -3.26 36.20
CA PHE A 108 -12.48 -4.64 36.57
C PHE A 108 -11.85 -5.43 35.42
N LEU A 109 -12.31 -5.24 34.19
CA LEU A 109 -11.72 -5.82 32.99
C LEU A 109 -10.34 -5.23 32.68
N LEU A 110 -10.12 -3.94 32.92
CA LEU A 110 -8.82 -3.29 32.77
C LEU A 110 -7.79 -3.76 33.81
N GLU A 111 -8.23 -3.99 35.05
CA GLU A 111 -7.37 -4.46 36.14
C GLU A 111 -7.02 -5.95 36.03
N ASN A 112 -7.86 -6.75 35.35
CA ASN A 112 -7.69 -8.21 35.22
C ASN A 112 -7.69 -8.65 33.74
N PRO A 113 -6.59 -8.47 32.99
CA PRO A 113 -6.55 -8.72 31.54
C PRO A 113 -6.64 -10.20 31.09
N ASP A 114 -6.66 -11.13 32.06
CA ASP A 114 -6.76 -12.59 31.87
C ASP A 114 -8.21 -13.11 31.90
N TYR A 115 -9.17 -12.30 31.45
CA TYR A 115 -10.56 -12.74 31.29
C TYR A 115 -10.75 -13.64 30.04
N PRO A 116 -11.79 -14.48 29.99
CA PRO A 116 -12.08 -15.34 28.84
C PRO A 116 -12.37 -14.51 27.59
N LYS A 117 -11.46 -14.57 26.60
CA LYS A 117 -11.59 -13.86 25.32
C LYS A 117 -12.35 -14.70 24.30
N LYS A 118 -13.18 -14.07 23.47
CA LYS A 118 -13.82 -14.69 22.30
C LYS A 118 -12.71 -15.16 21.35
N GLU A 119 -12.69 -16.44 21.02
CA GLU A 119 -11.70 -16.99 20.09
C GLU A 119 -11.85 -16.31 18.72
N GLY A 120 -10.78 -15.64 18.25
CA GLY A 120 -10.67 -15.16 16.86
C GLY A 120 -10.74 -13.65 16.60
N ARG A 121 -10.61 -12.76 17.60
CA ARG A 121 -10.38 -11.32 17.32
C ARG A 121 -9.19 -10.76 18.11
N VAL A 122 -8.09 -10.52 17.40
CA VAL A 122 -7.03 -9.61 17.84
C VAL A 122 -7.54 -8.19 17.59
N VAL A 123 -7.58 -7.37 18.63
CA VAL A 123 -7.99 -5.95 18.55
C VAL A 123 -6.84 -5.17 17.91
N LEU A 124 -6.92 -4.95 16.59
CA LEU A 124 -6.18 -3.87 15.93
C LEU A 124 -6.96 -2.57 16.14
N ASN A 125 -6.27 -1.56 16.65
CA ASN A 125 -6.80 -0.25 16.95
C ASN A 125 -7.11 0.49 15.62
N PRO A 126 -8.38 0.80 15.27
CA PRO A 126 -8.71 1.48 14.03
C PRO A 126 -8.61 2.99 14.25
N SER A 127 -7.39 3.51 14.24
CA SER A 127 -7.13 4.95 14.23
C SER A 127 -6.26 5.30 13.04
N SER A 128 -6.83 5.16 11.84
CA SER A 128 -6.48 5.85 10.57
C SER A 128 -6.97 5.02 9.38
N SER A 129 -8.25 5.09 9.07
CA SER A 129 -8.87 4.36 7.96
C SER A 129 -8.67 4.99 6.57
N LEU A 130 -7.67 5.86 6.40
CA LEU A 130 -7.41 6.54 5.13
C LEU A 130 -6.20 6.00 4.35
N LEU A 131 -5.39 5.10 4.93
CA LEU A 131 -4.19 4.56 4.27
C LEU A 131 -3.99 3.05 4.39
N ALA A 132 -5.03 2.29 4.77
CA ALA A 132 -4.95 0.83 4.71
C ALA A 132 -5.20 0.36 3.27
N SER A 133 -4.14 -0.13 2.61
CA SER A 133 -4.26 -1.00 1.44
C SER A 133 -5.22 -2.14 1.78
N GLN A 134 -6.22 -2.33 0.92
CA GLN A 134 -7.08 -3.50 0.98
C GLN A 134 -6.21 -4.73 0.71
N ASP A 135 -5.81 -5.46 1.74
CA ASP A 135 -6.01 -6.90 1.78
C ASP A 135 -5.73 -7.46 3.18
N GLU A 136 -6.17 -8.70 3.37
CA GLU A 136 -6.08 -9.53 4.57
C GLU A 136 -7.31 -9.48 5.51
N THR A 137 -8.20 -10.44 5.25
CA THR A 137 -9.24 -11.00 6.15
C THR A 137 -10.52 -10.20 6.40
N LYS A 138 -11.17 -9.70 5.34
CA LYS A 138 -12.65 -9.63 5.30
C LYS A 138 -13.19 -10.80 4.49
N ALA A 139 -14.11 -11.56 5.07
CA ALA A 139 -14.89 -12.58 4.36
C ALA A 139 -15.40 -11.99 3.05
N SER A 140 -15.24 -12.72 1.94
CA SER A 140 -15.56 -12.33 0.56
C SER A 140 -16.77 -11.38 0.45
N GLU A 141 -16.52 -10.07 0.53
CA GLU A 141 -17.52 -9.05 0.32
C GLU A 141 -17.73 -9.00 -1.19
N MET A 142 -18.90 -9.46 -1.66
CA MET A 142 -19.17 -9.56 -3.08
C MET A 142 -19.15 -8.15 -3.68
N ASP A 143 -18.16 -7.86 -4.55
CA ASP A 143 -18.10 -6.59 -5.27
C ASP A 143 -19.21 -6.55 -6.33
N TYR A 144 -20.30 -5.87 -5.99
CA TYR A 144 -21.44 -5.71 -6.88
C TYR A 144 -21.16 -4.80 -8.07
N PHE A 145 -19.95 -4.25 -8.24
CA PHE A 145 -19.52 -3.58 -9.47
C PHE A 145 -18.80 -4.48 -10.46
N ASP A 146 -18.46 -5.73 -10.09
CA ASP A 146 -17.76 -6.67 -10.97
C ASP A 146 -18.75 -7.55 -11.75
N PHE A 147 -19.07 -7.17 -12.99
CA PHE A 147 -20.00 -7.91 -13.85
C PHE A 147 -19.63 -9.38 -14.03
N SER A 148 -18.35 -9.74 -13.98
CA SER A 148 -17.88 -11.11 -14.19
C SER A 148 -18.29 -12.05 -13.05
N LYS A 149 -18.37 -11.51 -11.83
CA LYS A 149 -18.69 -12.26 -10.60
C LYS A 149 -20.19 -12.36 -10.33
N LEU A 150 -21.01 -11.62 -11.06
CA LEU A 150 -22.45 -11.56 -10.85
C LEU A 150 -23.20 -12.71 -11.54
N ALA A 151 -24.13 -13.32 -10.81
CA ALA A 151 -25.07 -14.32 -11.33
C ALA A 151 -26.45 -13.68 -11.56
N PRO A 152 -27.18 -14.04 -12.62
CA PRO A 152 -28.51 -13.45 -12.89
C PRO A 152 -29.45 -13.55 -11.69
N LEU A 153 -30.10 -12.44 -11.36
CA LEU A 153 -31.05 -12.39 -10.25
C LEU A 153 -32.44 -12.92 -10.61
N ASP A 154 -33.18 -13.34 -9.58
CA ASP A 154 -34.59 -13.72 -9.68
C ASP A 154 -35.47 -12.58 -10.21
N GLN A 155 -36.54 -12.96 -10.91
CA GLN A 155 -37.51 -12.03 -11.51
C GLN A 155 -38.13 -11.04 -10.50
N ARG A 156 -38.26 -11.44 -9.22
CA ARG A 156 -38.79 -10.55 -8.17
C ARG A 156 -37.79 -9.45 -7.78
N CYS A 157 -36.51 -9.79 -7.68
CA CYS A 157 -35.43 -8.83 -7.45
C CYS A 157 -35.31 -7.88 -8.64
N PHE A 158 -35.42 -8.40 -9.87
CA PHE A 158 -35.43 -7.59 -11.08
C PHE A 158 -36.53 -6.52 -11.07
N ILE A 159 -37.75 -6.88 -10.66
CA ILE A 159 -38.88 -5.93 -10.59
C ILE A 159 -38.57 -4.81 -9.57
N GLN A 160 -38.12 -5.17 -8.37
CA GLN A 160 -37.78 -4.18 -7.34
C GLN A 160 -36.62 -3.28 -7.76
N ALA A 161 -35.55 -3.84 -8.33
CA ALA A 161 -34.42 -3.09 -8.86
C ALA A 161 -34.86 -2.13 -9.99
N ALA A 162 -35.72 -2.57 -10.90
CA ALA A 162 -36.27 -1.72 -11.96
C ALA A 162 -37.10 -0.56 -11.38
N ASP A 163 -37.94 -0.82 -10.38
CA ASP A 163 -38.76 0.20 -9.74
C ASP A 163 -37.92 1.25 -9.00
N LEU A 164 -36.87 0.81 -8.29
CA LEU A 164 -35.89 1.71 -7.65
C LEU A 164 -35.17 2.58 -8.71
N LEU A 165 -34.64 1.97 -9.78
CA LEU A 165 -34.01 2.71 -10.87
C LEU A 165 -34.98 3.67 -11.58
N MET A 166 -36.26 3.31 -11.69
CA MET A 166 -37.28 4.18 -12.25
C MET A 166 -37.61 5.37 -11.34
N ALA A 167 -37.46 5.22 -10.02
CA ALA A 167 -37.57 6.30 -9.04
C ALA A 167 -36.36 7.24 -9.10
N ASP A 168 -35.17 6.68 -9.29
CA ASP A 168 -33.92 7.42 -9.39
C ASP A 168 -33.79 8.20 -10.71
N PHE A 169 -34.05 7.53 -11.84
CA PHE A 169 -33.89 8.06 -13.19
C PHE A 169 -35.23 8.38 -13.84
N LYS A 170 -35.97 9.34 -13.25
CA LYS A 170 -37.32 9.75 -13.72
C LYS A 170 -37.35 10.36 -15.13
N MET A 171 -36.20 10.73 -15.68
CA MET A 171 -36.07 11.29 -17.03
C MET A 171 -35.94 10.23 -18.11
N LEU A 172 -35.63 8.96 -17.77
CA LEU A 172 -35.38 7.91 -18.76
C LEU A 172 -36.61 7.02 -18.96
N SER A 173 -36.77 6.50 -20.19
CA SER A 173 -37.83 5.55 -20.53
C SER A 173 -37.79 4.30 -19.65
N SER A 174 -38.96 3.78 -19.27
CA SER A 174 -39.02 2.54 -18.48
C SER A 174 -38.56 1.33 -19.27
N GLN A 175 -38.68 1.37 -20.60
CA GLN A 175 -38.18 0.32 -21.48
C GLN A 175 -36.65 0.33 -21.53
N ASP A 176 -36.03 1.51 -21.54
CA ASP A 176 -34.57 1.64 -21.56
C ASP A 176 -33.96 1.23 -20.21
N ILE A 177 -34.61 1.59 -19.10
CA ILE A 177 -34.19 1.16 -17.75
C ILE A 177 -34.26 -0.37 -17.62
N LYS A 178 -35.38 -0.97 -18.03
CA LYS A 178 -35.54 -2.44 -17.97
C LYS A 178 -34.59 -3.16 -18.92
N TRP A 179 -34.34 -2.60 -20.10
CA TRP A 179 -33.37 -3.13 -21.03
C TRP A 179 -31.96 -3.13 -20.42
N ALA A 180 -31.49 -2.00 -19.88
CA ALA A 180 -30.17 -1.91 -19.27
C ALA A 180 -30.02 -2.87 -18.08
N LEU A 181 -31.07 -2.96 -17.25
CA LEU A 181 -31.08 -3.89 -16.12
C LEU A 181 -30.99 -5.35 -16.57
N HIS A 182 -31.64 -5.72 -17.68
CA HIS A 182 -31.57 -7.07 -18.24
C HIS A 182 -30.17 -7.39 -18.78
N GLU A 183 -29.57 -6.46 -19.53
CA GLU A 183 -28.19 -6.60 -20.01
C GLU A 183 -27.18 -6.70 -18.86
N LEU A 184 -27.47 -6.05 -17.72
CA LEU A 184 -26.65 -6.05 -16.51
C LEU A 184 -27.08 -7.10 -15.47
N LYS A 185 -27.62 -8.24 -15.93
CA LYS A 185 -27.96 -9.42 -15.12
C LYS A 185 -28.98 -9.19 -13.98
N GLY A 186 -29.72 -8.09 -14.01
CA GLY A 186 -30.76 -7.78 -13.02
C GLY A 186 -30.28 -7.03 -11.78
N HIS A 187 -29.00 -6.65 -11.70
CA HIS A 187 -28.43 -6.00 -10.53
C HIS A 187 -28.65 -4.49 -10.53
N TYR A 188 -29.13 -3.97 -9.40
CA TYR A 188 -29.36 -2.55 -9.16
C TYR A 188 -28.05 -1.75 -9.14
N ALA A 189 -27.02 -2.22 -8.42
CA ALA A 189 -25.80 -1.45 -8.18
C ALA A 189 -25.02 -1.11 -9.47
N ILE A 190 -24.72 -2.10 -10.33
CA ILE A 190 -24.04 -1.86 -11.62
C ILE A 190 -24.88 -0.98 -12.53
N THR A 191 -26.17 -1.28 -12.63
CA THR A 191 -27.07 -0.56 -13.53
C THR A 191 -27.18 0.91 -13.14
N ARG A 192 -27.30 1.19 -11.84
CA ARG A 192 -27.32 2.55 -11.30
C ARG A 192 -26.02 3.29 -11.56
N LYS A 193 -24.87 2.64 -11.36
CA LYS A 193 -23.56 3.20 -11.66
C LYS A 193 -23.44 3.58 -13.14
N ALA A 194 -23.77 2.65 -14.04
CA ALA A 194 -23.72 2.86 -15.48
C ALA A 194 -24.62 4.01 -15.95
N PHE A 195 -25.83 4.14 -15.38
CA PHE A 195 -26.71 5.27 -15.65
C PHE A 195 -26.14 6.60 -15.14
N SER A 196 -25.59 6.61 -13.92
CA SER A 196 -24.99 7.81 -13.33
C SER A 196 -23.79 8.29 -14.16
N ASP A 197 -22.93 7.37 -14.60
CA ASP A 197 -21.77 7.66 -15.45
C ASP A 197 -22.19 8.18 -16.83
N ALA A 198 -23.22 7.59 -17.45
CA ALA A 198 -23.75 8.06 -18.73
C ALA A 198 -24.33 9.48 -18.63
N ILE A 199 -25.03 9.79 -17.54
CA ILE A 199 -25.57 11.13 -17.30
C ILE A 199 -24.45 12.13 -17.00
N LYS A 200 -23.44 11.75 -16.20
CA LYS A 200 -22.29 12.60 -15.89
C LYS A 200 -21.51 12.95 -17.17
N LYS A 201 -21.21 11.96 -18.03
CA LYS A 201 -20.58 12.20 -19.34
C LYS A 201 -21.40 13.13 -20.23
N TRP A 202 -22.72 12.97 -20.24
CA TRP A 202 -23.61 13.88 -20.98
C TRP A 202 -23.57 15.31 -20.43
N GLN A 203 -23.49 15.49 -19.11
CA GLN A 203 -23.35 16.80 -18.49
C GLN A 203 -22.00 17.46 -18.82
N GLU A 204 -20.91 16.70 -18.81
CA GLU A 204 -19.56 17.19 -19.15
C GLU A 204 -19.43 17.58 -20.63
N LEU A 205 -20.07 16.82 -21.54
CA LEU A 205 -20.09 17.11 -22.97
C LEU A 205 -21.07 18.22 -23.34
N SER A 206 -21.95 18.64 -22.44
CA SER A 206 -22.85 19.76 -22.67
C SER A 206 -22.08 21.07 -22.54
N PRO A 207 -21.93 21.86 -23.62
CA PRO A 207 -21.19 23.11 -23.57
C PRO A 207 -21.86 24.09 -22.59
N GLU A 208 -21.22 24.37 -21.45
CA GLU A 208 -21.62 25.49 -20.60
C GLU A 208 -21.36 26.79 -21.35
N THR A 209 -22.46 27.39 -21.81
CA THR A 209 -22.53 28.80 -22.15
C THR A 209 -22.14 29.61 -20.92
N SER A 210 -21.04 30.35 -21.04
CA SER A 210 -20.64 31.37 -20.09
C SER A 210 -21.80 32.31 -19.76
N GLY A 211 -22.01 32.51 -18.45
CA GLY A 211 -22.60 33.73 -17.92
C GLY A 211 -24.11 33.90 -18.10
N LYS A 212 -24.79 33.83 -16.94
CA LYS A 212 -26.17 34.28 -16.64
C LYS A 212 -27.23 33.19 -16.76
N ARG A 213 -27.72 32.77 -15.58
CA ARG A 213 -29.02 32.11 -15.36
C ARG A 213 -30.09 32.75 -16.25
N LYS A 214 -30.43 32.11 -17.37
CA LYS A 214 -31.62 32.41 -18.15
C LYS A 214 -32.55 31.20 -18.11
N ARG A 215 -33.75 31.47 -17.58
CA ARG A 215 -35.02 30.74 -17.69
C ARG A 215 -34.95 29.44 -18.48
N ARG A 216 -35.24 28.34 -17.79
CA ARG A 216 -35.94 27.13 -18.27
C ARG A 216 -35.88 26.99 -19.80
N LYS A 217 -34.75 26.48 -20.31
CA LYS A 217 -34.67 25.99 -21.69
C LYS A 217 -35.84 25.01 -21.83
N GLU A 218 -36.76 25.31 -22.76
CA GLU A 218 -37.69 24.30 -23.24
C GLU A 218 -36.85 23.08 -23.62
N MET A 219 -37.16 21.93 -23.03
CA MET A 219 -36.51 20.66 -23.33
C MET A 219 -36.75 20.39 -24.81
N ASN A 220 -35.83 20.81 -25.67
CA ASN A 220 -35.89 20.49 -27.09
C ASN A 220 -35.91 18.97 -27.24
N GLN A 221 -36.73 18.54 -28.19
CA GLN A 221 -37.23 17.19 -28.49
C GLN A 221 -36.16 16.10 -28.80
N TYR A 222 -34.88 16.35 -28.50
CA TYR A 222 -33.75 15.49 -28.91
C TYR A 222 -32.60 15.43 -27.89
N SER A 223 -32.82 15.72 -26.60
CA SER A 223 -31.79 15.44 -25.59
C SER A 223 -31.72 13.91 -25.35
N TYR A 224 -30.59 13.30 -25.71
CA TYR A 224 -30.30 11.88 -25.53
C TYR A 224 -29.02 11.69 -24.71
N ILE A 225 -28.91 10.54 -24.04
CA ILE A 225 -27.68 10.03 -23.45
C ILE A 225 -27.19 8.84 -24.26
N ASP A 226 -25.88 8.74 -24.47
CA ASP A 226 -25.27 7.52 -24.99
C ASP A 226 -24.88 6.64 -23.80
N PHE A 227 -25.69 5.62 -23.52
CA PHE A 227 -25.38 4.62 -22.52
C PHE A 227 -24.27 3.72 -23.07
N LYS A 228 -23.11 3.72 -22.43
CA LYS A 228 -21.95 2.90 -22.79
C LYS A 228 -21.44 2.22 -21.54
N PHE A 229 -21.49 0.90 -21.51
CA PHE A 229 -20.95 0.07 -20.45
C PHE A 229 -19.87 -0.85 -21.04
N GLU A 230 -18.66 -0.76 -20.47
CA GLU A 230 -17.53 -1.61 -20.85
C GLU A 230 -16.89 -2.19 -19.58
N GLN A 231 -16.91 -3.52 -19.45
CA GLN A 231 -16.20 -4.22 -18.39
C GLN A 231 -15.72 -5.59 -18.90
N GLY A 232 -14.40 -5.77 -18.99
CA GLY A 232 -13.81 -6.96 -19.63
C GLY A 232 -14.17 -7.05 -21.12
N ASP A 233 -14.67 -8.20 -21.54
CA ASP A 233 -15.09 -8.47 -22.93
C ASP A 233 -16.51 -7.99 -23.26
N VAL A 234 -17.27 -7.49 -22.27
CA VAL A 234 -18.65 -7.06 -22.46
C VAL A 234 -18.70 -5.57 -22.77
N LYS A 235 -19.18 -5.25 -23.97
CA LYS A 235 -19.44 -3.89 -24.45
C LYS A 235 -20.89 -3.74 -24.83
N ILE A 236 -21.61 -2.91 -24.08
CA ILE A 236 -23.03 -2.64 -24.30
C ILE A 236 -23.17 -1.15 -24.58
N GLU A 237 -23.70 -0.81 -25.74
CA GLU A 237 -23.96 0.57 -26.13
C GLU A 237 -25.42 0.75 -26.59
N LYS A 238 -26.09 1.78 -26.08
CA LYS A 238 -27.43 2.16 -26.56
C LYS A 238 -27.67 3.65 -26.37
N ARG A 239 -28.21 4.29 -27.39
CA ARG A 239 -28.71 5.66 -27.29
C ARG A 239 -30.08 5.66 -26.64
N MET A 240 -30.22 6.43 -25.56
CA MET A 240 -31.47 6.55 -24.79
C MET A 240 -31.94 7.99 -24.78
N PHE A 241 -33.24 8.20 -24.97
CA PHE A 241 -33.82 9.54 -25.05
C PHE A 241 -34.45 9.95 -23.73
N PHE A 242 -34.30 11.23 -23.38
CA PHE A 242 -35.03 11.77 -22.24
C PHE A 242 -36.53 11.87 -22.56
N LEU A 243 -37.35 11.54 -21.56
CA LEU A 243 -38.78 11.73 -21.62
C LEU A 243 -39.12 13.22 -21.63
N GLU A 244 -40.09 13.61 -22.45
CA GLU A 244 -40.62 14.98 -22.49
C GLU A 244 -41.18 15.40 -21.12
N ASN A 245 -41.80 14.46 -20.41
CA ASN A 245 -42.32 14.64 -19.06
C ASN A 245 -41.67 13.64 -18.11
N LYS A 246 -41.26 14.13 -16.93
CA LYS A 246 -40.76 13.29 -15.84
C LYS A 246 -41.80 12.23 -15.48
N ARG A 247 -41.38 10.99 -15.28
CA ARG A 247 -42.26 9.93 -14.76
C ARG A 247 -42.90 10.40 -13.46
N ARG A 248 -44.23 10.34 -13.38
CA ARG A 248 -45.03 10.75 -12.20
C ARG A 248 -45.38 9.60 -11.26
N HIS A 249 -45.44 8.38 -11.78
CA HIS A 249 -45.83 7.19 -11.02
C HIS A 249 -44.73 6.13 -11.09
N TRP A 250 -44.30 5.65 -9.93
CA TRP A 250 -43.40 4.52 -9.73
C TRP A 250 -43.79 3.85 -8.39
N ARG A 251 -43.46 2.57 -8.22
CA ARG A 251 -43.63 1.90 -6.94
C ARG A 251 -42.50 2.33 -6.01
N SER A 252 -42.83 2.78 -4.81
CA SER A 252 -41.88 2.99 -3.72
C SER A 252 -41.92 1.80 -2.79
N TYR A 253 -40.75 1.41 -2.29
CA TYR A 253 -40.59 0.35 -1.31
C TYR A 253 -39.98 0.96 -0.04
N ASP A 254 -40.52 0.60 1.12
CA ASP A 254 -39.83 0.85 2.38
C ASP A 254 -38.63 -0.10 2.49
N LYS A 255 -37.58 0.31 3.21
CA LYS A 255 -36.36 -0.51 3.37
C LYS A 255 -36.68 -1.94 3.84
N LEU A 256 -37.61 -2.11 4.76
CA LEU A 256 -38.01 -3.43 5.27
C LEU A 256 -38.79 -4.30 4.25
N SER A 257 -39.27 -3.72 3.16
CA SER A 257 -40.05 -4.41 2.11
C SER A 257 -39.20 -4.82 0.89
N LEU A 258 -37.92 -4.43 0.86
CA LEU A 258 -37.00 -4.82 -0.19
C LEU A 258 -36.49 -6.24 0.04
N LEU A 259 -36.29 -6.98 -1.06
CA LEU A 259 -35.73 -8.31 -1.01
C LEU A 259 -34.27 -8.23 -0.56
N PRO A 260 -33.79 -9.20 0.25
CA PRO A 260 -32.42 -9.16 0.79
C PRO A 260 -31.31 -8.89 -0.24
N PRO A 261 -31.33 -9.47 -1.47
CA PRO A 261 -30.32 -9.16 -2.48
C PRO A 261 -30.33 -7.70 -2.94
N VAL A 262 -31.51 -7.09 -3.09
CA VAL A 262 -31.65 -5.70 -3.54
C VAL A 262 -31.23 -4.73 -2.43
N LEU A 263 -31.49 -5.08 -1.17
CA LEU A 263 -31.03 -4.32 -0.01
C LEU A 263 -29.50 -4.26 0.08
N LEU A 264 -28.85 -5.43 0.01
CA LEU A 264 -27.39 -5.52 0.06
C LEU A 264 -26.75 -4.71 -1.08
N GLU A 265 -27.31 -4.76 -2.28
CA GLU A 265 -26.83 -3.96 -3.41
C GLU A 265 -27.04 -2.46 -3.23
N GLN A 266 -28.17 -2.05 -2.64
CA GLN A 266 -28.42 -0.65 -2.36
C GLN A 266 -27.45 -0.12 -1.30
N GLU A 267 -27.27 -0.85 -0.20
CA GLU A 267 -26.34 -0.49 0.88
C GLU A 267 -24.89 -0.45 0.36
N PHE A 268 -24.48 -1.45 -0.43
CA PHE A 268 -23.18 -1.47 -1.09
C PHE A 268 -22.98 -0.23 -1.98
N TYR A 269 -23.98 0.12 -2.81
CA TYR A 269 -23.88 1.29 -3.67
C TYR A 269 -23.77 2.59 -2.86
N GLU A 270 -24.61 2.76 -1.82
CA GLU A 270 -24.57 3.93 -0.94
C GLU A 270 -23.20 4.07 -0.26
N GLN A 271 -22.65 2.98 0.26
CA GLN A 271 -21.32 2.96 0.86
C GLN A 271 -20.23 3.29 -0.15
N LYS A 272 -20.26 2.69 -1.34
CA LYS A 272 -19.26 2.97 -2.39
C LYS A 272 -19.31 4.40 -2.91
N VAL A 273 -20.50 4.98 -3.03
CA VAL A 273 -20.63 6.41 -3.38
C VAL A 273 -20.04 7.29 -2.30
N LYS A 274 -20.26 6.96 -1.02
CA LYS A 274 -19.67 7.68 0.10
C LYS A 274 -18.13 7.60 0.08
N GLU A 275 -17.58 6.40 -0.09
CA GLU A 275 -16.12 6.18 -0.20
C GLU A 275 -15.52 6.96 -1.37
N MET A 276 -16.17 6.92 -2.54
CA MET A 276 -15.74 7.67 -3.73
C MET A 276 -15.79 9.19 -3.51
N ALA A 277 -16.80 9.69 -2.81
CA ALA A 277 -16.93 11.10 -2.47
C ALA A 277 -15.85 11.55 -1.47
N GLU A 278 -15.65 10.77 -0.41
CA GLU A 278 -14.59 11.01 0.58
C GLU A 278 -13.20 11.02 -0.07
N HIS A 279 -12.94 10.10 -1.01
CA HIS A 279 -11.69 10.08 -1.76
C HIS A 279 -11.54 11.30 -2.67
N ALA A 280 -12.60 11.72 -3.37
CA ALA A 280 -12.57 12.92 -4.20
C ALA A 280 -12.34 14.19 -3.38
N ASP A 281 -12.99 14.30 -2.22
CA ASP A 281 -12.80 15.41 -1.28
C ASP A 281 -11.37 15.42 -0.73
N PHE A 282 -10.80 14.25 -0.42
CA PHE A 282 -9.41 14.11 -0.01
C PHE A 282 -8.42 14.57 -1.10
N LEU A 283 -8.61 14.17 -2.35
CA LEU A 283 -7.77 14.63 -3.47
C LEU A 283 -7.88 16.14 -3.68
N LEU A 284 -9.09 16.70 -3.58
CA LEU A 284 -9.30 18.14 -3.66
C LEU A 284 -8.58 18.86 -2.51
N ALA A 285 -8.65 18.32 -1.29
CA ALA A 285 -7.95 18.87 -0.13
C ALA A 285 -6.42 18.88 -0.33
N LEU A 286 -5.85 17.81 -0.88
CA LEU A 286 -4.42 17.75 -1.22
C LEU A 286 -4.05 18.82 -2.26
N GLN A 287 -4.84 18.96 -3.32
CA GLN A 287 -4.60 19.97 -4.35
C GLN A 287 -4.70 21.39 -3.77
N MET A 288 -5.73 21.66 -2.97
CA MET A 288 -5.90 22.96 -2.32
C MET A 288 -4.74 23.28 -1.37
N ASN A 289 -4.22 22.27 -0.66
CA ASN A 289 -3.05 22.41 0.20
C ASN A 289 -1.82 22.84 -0.62
N GLU A 290 -1.50 22.09 -1.68
CA GLU A 290 -0.36 22.38 -2.56
C GLU A 290 -0.46 23.78 -3.18
N GLU A 291 -1.64 24.15 -3.70
CA GLU A 291 -1.87 25.49 -4.26
C GLU A 291 -1.68 26.61 -3.22
N GLN A 292 -2.03 26.37 -1.95
CA GLN A 292 -1.86 27.35 -0.89
C GLN A 292 -0.38 27.54 -0.53
N TYR A 293 0.36 26.44 -0.33
CA TYR A 293 1.81 26.50 -0.09
C TYR A 293 2.54 27.20 -1.24
N GLN A 294 2.14 26.96 -2.49
CA GLN A 294 2.71 27.61 -3.66
C GLN A 294 2.41 29.13 -3.68
N LYS A 295 1.17 29.53 -3.38
CA LYS A 295 0.77 30.95 -3.33
C LYS A 295 1.49 31.72 -2.22
N ASP A 296 1.70 31.07 -1.07
CA ASP A 296 2.36 31.68 0.08
C ASP A 296 3.90 31.62 -0.02
N GLY A 297 4.44 30.91 -1.03
CA GLY A 297 5.89 30.75 -1.21
C GLY A 297 6.56 29.93 -0.11
N GLN A 298 5.83 28.99 0.50
CA GLN A 298 6.27 28.18 1.63
C GLN A 298 6.65 26.74 1.24
N MET A 299 6.80 26.47 -0.06
CA MET A 299 7.24 25.17 -0.55
C MET A 299 8.65 24.86 -0.04
N ILE A 300 8.89 23.59 0.28
CA ILE A 300 10.15 23.13 0.85
C ILE A 300 10.85 22.19 -0.15
N GLU A 301 12.15 22.39 -0.33
CA GLU A 301 12.96 21.60 -1.24
C GLU A 301 13.37 20.24 -0.65
N CYS A 302 13.16 19.18 -1.41
CA CYS A 302 13.68 17.85 -1.11
C CYS A 302 15.21 17.82 -1.29
N ARG A 303 15.94 17.33 -0.28
CA ARG A 303 17.42 17.26 -0.31
C ARG A 303 18.00 16.22 -1.27
N CYS A 304 17.17 15.33 -1.81
CA CYS A 304 17.60 14.30 -2.76
C CYS A 304 17.35 14.71 -4.22
N CYS A 305 16.13 15.10 -4.57
CA CYS A 305 15.74 15.41 -5.95
C CYS A 305 15.65 16.91 -6.26
N TYR A 306 15.77 17.79 -5.26
CA TYR A 306 15.60 19.24 -5.38
C TYR A 306 14.22 19.67 -5.92
N GLY A 307 13.22 18.81 -5.81
CA GLY A 307 11.82 19.19 -6.07
C GLY A 307 11.23 19.97 -4.90
N GLU A 308 10.29 20.86 -5.20
CA GLU A 308 9.52 21.65 -4.23
C GLU A 308 8.26 20.87 -3.81
N PHE A 309 8.03 20.73 -2.51
CA PHE A 309 6.89 19.99 -1.96
C PHE A 309 6.27 20.74 -0.77
N ALA A 310 4.98 20.50 -0.52
CA ALA A 310 4.34 20.86 0.73
C ALA A 310 4.93 20.04 1.89
N PHE A 311 4.87 20.57 3.11
CA PHE A 311 5.48 19.92 4.27
C PHE A 311 4.91 18.51 4.52
N GLU A 312 3.61 18.29 4.30
CA GLU A 312 2.92 17.01 4.50
C GLU A 312 3.35 15.93 3.48
N GLU A 313 4.01 16.33 2.38
CA GLU A 313 4.56 15.44 1.36
C GLU A 313 6.04 15.12 1.56
N LEU A 314 6.63 15.62 2.64
CA LEU A 314 8.01 15.35 3.04
C LEU A 314 8.05 14.40 4.24
N THR A 315 9.17 13.70 4.34
CA THR A 315 9.55 12.85 5.46
C THR A 315 10.94 13.22 5.93
N GLN A 316 11.22 12.96 7.20
CA GLN A 316 12.45 13.42 7.85
C GLN A 316 13.31 12.28 8.39
N CYS A 317 14.63 12.45 8.31
CA CYS A 317 15.54 11.63 9.12
C CYS A 317 15.51 12.07 10.59
N ALA A 318 16.18 11.32 11.48
CA ALA A 318 16.24 11.66 12.91
C ALA A 318 16.85 13.05 13.21
N ASP A 319 17.67 13.59 12.30
CA ASP A 319 18.29 14.93 12.40
C ASP A 319 17.43 16.05 11.79
N GLY A 320 16.29 15.71 11.16
CA GLY A 320 15.37 16.69 10.57
C GLY A 320 15.63 17.05 9.10
N HIS A 321 16.51 16.33 8.39
CA HIS A 321 16.66 16.50 6.94
C HIS A 321 15.42 15.99 6.20
N LEU A 322 14.88 16.80 5.30
CA LEU A 322 13.62 16.56 4.60
C LEU A 322 13.81 15.97 3.20
N PHE A 323 13.03 14.94 2.89
CA PHE A 323 13.01 14.21 1.62
C PHE A 323 11.58 13.98 1.17
N CYS A 324 11.29 13.97 -0.13
CA CYS A 324 9.97 13.60 -0.61
C CYS A 324 9.73 12.09 -0.45
N LYS A 325 8.46 11.72 -0.29
CA LYS A 325 8.04 10.31 -0.13
C LYS A 325 8.58 9.42 -1.24
N GLU A 326 8.58 9.88 -2.48
CA GLU A 326 9.07 9.11 -3.62
C GLU A 326 10.57 8.77 -3.54
N CYS A 327 11.40 9.71 -3.08
CA CYS A 327 12.84 9.48 -2.93
C CYS A 327 13.08 8.41 -1.87
N LEU A 328 12.38 8.47 -0.74
CA LEU A 328 12.48 7.46 0.32
C LEU A 328 12.05 6.08 -0.16
N ILE A 329 10.94 5.99 -0.90
CA ILE A 329 10.44 4.71 -1.45
C ILE A 329 11.47 4.07 -2.38
N LYS A 330 12.01 4.84 -3.34
CA LYS A 330 13.01 4.34 -4.31
C LYS A 330 14.28 3.91 -3.60
N TYR A 331 14.77 4.71 -2.65
CA TYR A 331 15.94 4.37 -1.84
C TYR A 331 15.72 3.09 -1.02
N ALA A 332 14.58 2.97 -0.32
CA ALA A 332 14.25 1.79 0.46
C ALA A 332 14.14 0.55 -0.43
N GLN A 333 13.53 0.67 -1.61
CA GLN A 333 13.44 -0.43 -2.57
C GLN A 333 14.83 -0.92 -3.01
N GLU A 334 15.73 0.00 -3.37
CA GLU A 334 17.10 -0.33 -3.76
C GLU A 334 17.92 -0.91 -2.59
N ALA A 335 17.75 -0.38 -1.39
CA ALA A 335 18.45 -0.84 -0.20
C ALA A 335 18.02 -2.25 0.23
N VAL A 336 16.71 -2.49 0.31
CA VAL A 336 16.12 -3.74 0.83
C VAL A 336 16.21 -4.88 -0.19
N PHE A 337 15.95 -4.61 -1.48
CA PHE A 337 15.96 -5.63 -2.53
C PHE A 337 17.29 -5.74 -3.28
N GLY A 338 17.98 -4.62 -3.50
CA GLY A 338 19.23 -4.58 -4.25
C GLY A 338 20.44 -4.88 -3.38
N SER A 339 20.66 -4.07 -2.34
CA SER A 339 21.87 -4.13 -1.51
C SER A 339 21.74 -5.05 -0.29
N GLY A 340 20.52 -5.44 0.08
CA GLY A 340 20.26 -6.26 1.27
C GLY A 340 20.58 -5.55 2.60
N LYS A 341 20.50 -4.22 2.63
CA LYS A 341 20.73 -3.44 3.86
C LYS A 341 19.44 -3.38 4.68
N SER A 342 19.57 -3.47 6.01
CA SER A 342 18.46 -3.34 6.97
C SER A 342 18.39 -2.01 7.67
N GLU A 343 19.41 -1.16 7.53
CA GLU A 343 19.38 0.22 8.03
C GLU A 343 19.32 1.21 6.86
N LEU A 344 18.28 2.05 6.89
CA LEU A 344 18.08 3.13 5.92
C LEU A 344 18.69 4.41 6.47
N SER A 345 19.93 4.70 6.04
CA SER A 345 20.63 5.92 6.41
C SER A 345 20.05 7.14 5.69
N CYS A 346 20.25 8.31 6.27
CA CYS A 346 19.96 9.58 5.63
C CYS A 346 20.65 9.66 4.26
N MET A 347 19.99 10.29 3.29
CA MET A 347 20.52 10.44 1.93
C MET A 347 21.44 11.66 1.79
N GLU A 348 21.50 12.51 2.81
CA GLU A 348 22.39 13.65 2.87
C GLU A 348 23.81 13.18 3.21
N GLY A 349 24.80 13.58 2.40
CA GLY A 349 26.15 13.01 2.46
C GLY A 349 26.92 13.27 3.76
N SER A 350 26.51 14.29 4.53
CA SER A 350 27.11 14.64 5.83
C SER A 350 26.35 14.07 7.03
N CYS A 351 25.20 13.43 6.84
CA CYS A 351 24.35 12.97 7.93
C CYS A 351 24.57 11.46 8.19
N THR A 352 24.83 11.10 9.45
CA THR A 352 25.00 9.69 9.88
C THR A 352 23.73 9.11 10.51
N CYS A 353 22.63 9.86 10.54
CA CYS A 353 21.38 9.42 11.12
C CYS A 353 20.61 8.50 10.17
N SER A 354 19.73 7.67 10.72
CA SER A 354 18.80 6.84 9.96
C SER A 354 17.37 7.39 10.00
N PHE A 355 16.51 6.86 9.15
CA PHE A 355 15.08 7.17 9.15
C PHE A 355 14.38 6.44 10.30
N PRO A 356 13.60 7.15 11.14
CA PRO A 356 12.80 6.52 12.20
C PRO A 356 11.78 5.52 11.62
N THR A 357 11.51 4.43 12.33
CA THR A 357 10.53 3.41 11.88
C THR A 357 9.14 4.00 11.66
N SER A 358 8.73 4.97 12.49
CA SER A 358 7.45 5.67 12.34
C SER A 358 7.34 6.42 11.01
N GLU A 359 8.45 6.93 10.48
CA GLU A 359 8.47 7.62 9.19
C GLU A 359 8.47 6.61 8.04
N LEU A 360 9.18 5.49 8.20
CA LEU A 360 9.17 4.39 7.23
C LEU A 360 7.77 3.78 7.09
N GLU A 361 7.06 3.52 8.18
CA GLU A 361 5.72 2.93 8.16
C GLU A 361 4.66 3.83 7.51
N LYS A 362 4.82 5.16 7.62
CA LYS A 362 3.90 6.12 6.98
C LYS A 362 4.11 6.21 5.47
N VAL A 363 5.33 6.02 5.01
CA VAL A 363 5.73 6.35 3.63
C VAL A 363 5.91 5.11 2.76
N LEU A 364 6.42 4.01 3.32
CA LEU A 364 6.75 2.82 2.54
C LEU A 364 5.51 1.97 2.25
N PRO A 365 5.31 1.56 0.99
CA PRO A 365 4.35 0.53 0.62
C PRO A 365 4.56 -0.78 1.41
N GLU A 366 3.46 -1.46 1.70
CA GLU A 366 3.42 -2.68 2.52
C GLU A 366 4.38 -3.77 2.03
N ASN A 367 4.51 -3.97 0.71
CA ASN A 367 5.43 -4.95 0.14
C ASN A 367 6.91 -4.64 0.42
N ILE A 368 7.28 -3.35 0.49
CA ILE A 368 8.65 -2.91 0.81
C ILE A 368 8.86 -2.97 2.33
N LEU A 369 7.87 -2.54 3.10
CA LEU A 369 7.92 -2.52 4.57
C LEU A 369 8.06 -3.94 5.14
N CYS A 370 7.29 -4.90 4.65
CA CYS A 370 7.41 -6.31 5.03
C CYS A 370 8.83 -6.84 4.77
N LYS A 371 9.39 -6.54 3.60
CA LYS A 371 10.75 -6.95 3.24
C LYS A 371 11.81 -6.25 4.09
N TYR A 372 11.61 -4.99 4.42
CA TYR A 372 12.47 -4.25 5.34
C TYR A 372 12.51 -4.91 6.73
N TYR A 373 11.34 -5.27 7.28
CA TYR A 373 11.26 -5.95 8.56
C TYR A 373 11.86 -7.36 8.53
N GLU A 374 11.66 -8.11 7.44
CA GLU A 374 12.35 -9.39 7.23
C GLU A 374 13.87 -9.21 7.28
N ARG A 375 14.43 -8.20 6.60
CA ARG A 375 15.88 -7.93 6.62
C ARG A 375 16.39 -7.52 7.99
N LYS A 376 15.65 -6.65 8.67
CA LYS A 376 16.01 -6.21 10.02
C LYS A 376 16.04 -7.38 10.99
N ALA A 377 15.04 -8.26 10.94
CA ALA A 377 15.01 -9.48 11.73
C ALA A 377 16.17 -10.43 11.36
N GLU A 378 16.48 -10.60 10.08
CA GLU A 378 17.61 -11.42 9.64
C GLU A 378 18.95 -10.89 10.16
N GLU A 379 19.16 -9.58 10.14
CA GLU A 379 20.38 -8.95 10.66
C GLU A 379 20.48 -9.03 12.18
N GLU A 380 19.38 -8.78 12.90
CA GLU A 380 19.35 -8.91 14.37
C GLU A 380 19.65 -10.36 14.80
N VAL A 381 19.07 -11.36 14.12
CA VAL A 381 19.35 -12.78 14.38
C VAL A 381 20.80 -13.12 14.02
N ALA A 382 21.34 -12.58 12.92
CA ALA A 382 22.74 -12.77 12.55
C ALA A 382 23.70 -12.12 13.56
N ALA A 383 23.37 -10.96 14.11
CA ALA A 383 24.19 -10.27 15.10
C ALA A 383 24.15 -10.98 16.47
N ALA A 384 22.98 -11.44 16.90
CA ALA A 384 22.81 -12.12 18.19
C ALA A 384 23.41 -13.54 18.19
N CYS A 385 23.30 -14.25 17.07
CA CYS A 385 23.64 -15.68 16.96
C CYS A 385 24.67 -15.96 15.86
N ALA A 386 25.58 -15.02 15.58
CA ALA A 386 26.53 -15.10 14.45
C ALA A 386 27.26 -16.45 14.37
N ASP A 387 27.70 -16.97 15.52
CA ASP A 387 28.46 -18.21 15.63
C ASP A 387 27.59 -19.47 15.78
N GLU A 388 26.26 -19.37 15.75
CA GLU A 388 25.34 -20.51 15.90
C GLU A 388 24.30 -20.60 14.79
N LEU A 389 24.09 -19.50 14.05
CA LEU A 389 23.15 -19.46 12.94
C LEU A 389 23.70 -20.19 11.71
N VAL A 390 23.08 -21.31 11.35
CA VAL A 390 23.39 -22.08 10.16
C VAL A 390 22.19 -22.08 9.21
N ARG A 391 22.42 -21.70 7.95
CA ARG A 391 21.41 -21.82 6.90
C ARG A 391 21.60 -23.10 6.10
N CYS A 392 20.51 -23.82 5.86
CA CYS A 392 20.53 -25.03 5.04
C CYS A 392 20.89 -24.68 3.57
N PRO A 393 21.93 -25.29 2.97
CA PRO A 393 22.35 -24.97 1.60
C PRO A 393 21.34 -25.40 0.52
N PHE A 394 20.37 -26.25 0.87
CA PHE A 394 19.37 -26.78 -0.08
C PHE A 394 18.04 -26.05 -0.09
N CYS A 395 17.63 -25.46 1.03
CA CYS A 395 16.33 -24.79 1.17
C CYS A 395 16.39 -23.44 1.88
N ASN A 396 17.61 -22.95 2.16
CA ASN A 396 17.90 -21.70 2.85
C ASN A 396 17.23 -21.54 4.23
N PHE A 397 16.78 -22.64 4.84
CA PHE A 397 16.13 -22.62 6.15
C PHE A 397 17.15 -22.25 7.25
N PRO A 398 16.92 -21.18 8.03
CA PRO A 398 17.77 -20.80 9.15
C PRO A 398 17.51 -21.69 10.36
N ALA A 399 18.56 -22.17 11.02
CA ALA A 399 18.44 -22.88 12.29
C ALA A 399 19.66 -22.60 13.17
N LEU A 400 19.44 -22.62 14.48
CA LEU A 400 20.50 -22.49 15.48
C LEU A 400 21.14 -23.86 15.72
N LEU A 401 22.46 -23.90 15.68
CA LEU A 401 23.26 -25.09 15.92
C LEU A 401 24.47 -24.70 16.78
N ASP A 402 24.66 -25.42 17.88
CA ASP A 402 25.81 -25.26 18.76
C ASP A 402 27.13 -25.30 17.97
N SER A 403 28.06 -24.44 18.35
CA SER A 403 29.37 -24.26 17.69
C SER A 403 30.18 -25.56 17.57
N ASP A 404 30.02 -26.48 18.52
CA ASP A 404 30.73 -27.76 18.57
C ASP A 404 30.20 -28.82 17.60
N VAL A 405 28.99 -28.65 17.08
CA VAL A 405 28.33 -29.64 16.23
C VAL A 405 28.67 -29.42 14.75
N LYS A 406 29.37 -30.39 14.15
CA LYS A 406 29.75 -30.35 12.72
C LYS A 406 28.64 -30.81 11.77
N ARG A 407 27.71 -31.62 12.26
CA ARG A 407 26.59 -32.19 11.49
C ARG A 407 25.37 -31.30 11.64
N PHE A 408 24.93 -30.68 10.56
CA PHE A 408 23.67 -29.95 10.49
C PHE A 408 22.58 -30.84 9.91
N SER A 409 21.50 -31.06 10.67
CA SER A 409 20.29 -31.71 10.16
C SER A 409 19.21 -30.66 9.97
N CYS A 410 18.74 -30.49 8.72
CA CYS A 410 17.77 -29.45 8.42
C CYS A 410 16.42 -29.71 9.12
N PRO A 411 15.93 -28.82 9.99
CA PRO A 411 14.66 -29.01 10.69
C PRO A 411 13.42 -28.92 9.78
N ASN A 412 13.57 -28.37 8.57
CA ASN A 412 12.47 -28.22 7.63
C ASN A 412 11.89 -29.61 7.26
N PRO A 413 10.59 -29.87 7.52
CA PRO A 413 9.95 -31.15 7.25
C PRO A 413 10.05 -31.61 5.79
N ARG A 414 10.13 -30.65 4.85
CA ARG A 414 10.23 -30.93 3.41
C ARG A 414 11.67 -31.21 2.94
N CYS A 415 12.69 -30.77 3.69
CA CYS A 415 14.09 -30.92 3.31
C CYS A 415 14.76 -32.10 4.02
N ARG A 416 14.83 -32.07 5.36
CA ARG A 416 15.45 -33.10 6.23
C ARG A 416 16.84 -33.62 5.77
N LYS A 417 17.59 -32.82 4.99
CA LYS A 417 18.93 -33.19 4.52
C LYS A 417 19.96 -32.92 5.61
N GLU A 418 20.94 -33.80 5.70
CA GLU A 418 22.09 -33.68 6.60
C GLU A 418 23.30 -33.13 5.84
N THR A 419 23.88 -32.06 6.35
CA THR A 419 25.01 -31.35 5.74
C THR A 419 26.10 -31.07 6.75
N CYS A 420 27.33 -30.88 6.26
CA CYS A 420 28.44 -30.44 7.08
C CYS A 420 28.38 -28.92 7.27
N ARG A 421 28.48 -28.45 8.51
CA ARG A 421 28.50 -27.03 8.86
C ARG A 421 29.63 -26.24 8.16
N LYS A 422 30.78 -26.88 7.94
CA LYS A 422 31.99 -26.20 7.43
C LYS A 422 32.06 -26.11 5.90
N CYS A 423 31.81 -27.21 5.21
CA CYS A 423 31.90 -27.26 3.74
C CYS A 423 30.53 -27.20 3.05
N GLN A 424 29.43 -27.24 3.79
CA GLN A 424 28.04 -27.27 3.28
C GLN A 424 27.72 -28.48 2.37
N GLY A 425 28.64 -29.43 2.23
CA GLY A 425 28.45 -30.69 1.51
C GLY A 425 27.55 -31.69 2.26
N LEU A 426 27.10 -32.74 1.57
CA LEU A 426 26.27 -33.77 2.18
C LEU A 426 27.05 -34.55 3.24
N TRP A 427 26.46 -34.72 4.43
CA TRP A 427 27.14 -35.41 5.53
C TRP A 427 27.50 -36.87 5.18
N LYS A 428 26.72 -37.50 4.31
CA LYS A 428 26.97 -38.87 3.83
C LYS A 428 28.26 -39.03 3.03
N GLU A 429 28.79 -37.95 2.45
CA GLU A 429 30.02 -37.98 1.64
C GLU A 429 31.27 -37.88 2.51
N HIS A 430 31.14 -37.44 3.76
CA HIS A 430 32.21 -37.36 4.76
C HIS A 430 32.67 -38.71 5.34
N MET A 431 32.38 -39.84 4.67
CA MET A 431 32.76 -41.18 5.13
C MET A 431 34.29 -41.35 5.11
N ASN A 432 34.94 -40.98 6.22
CA ASN A 432 36.39 -40.93 6.43
C ASN A 432 37.14 -39.88 5.58
N LEU A 433 36.45 -38.87 5.07
CA LEU A 433 37.04 -37.79 4.27
C LEU A 433 36.95 -36.44 4.99
N THR A 434 38.02 -35.66 4.87
CA THR A 434 38.06 -34.28 5.37
C THR A 434 37.28 -33.34 4.44
N CYS A 435 36.94 -32.14 4.94
CA CYS A 435 36.26 -31.11 4.15
C CYS A 435 37.07 -30.73 2.89
N GLU A 436 38.39 -30.70 3.00
CA GLU A 436 39.31 -30.35 1.92
C GLU A 436 39.31 -31.40 0.81
N GLN A 437 39.33 -32.69 1.18
CA GLN A 437 39.31 -33.80 0.23
C GLN A 437 37.98 -33.94 -0.52
N LEU A 438 36.87 -33.48 0.08
CA LEU A 438 35.58 -33.40 -0.62
C LEU A 438 35.52 -32.20 -1.57
N ALA A 439 36.01 -31.04 -1.15
CA ALA A 439 36.04 -29.84 -1.99
C ALA A 439 36.93 -29.97 -3.24
N GLU A 440 37.87 -30.91 -3.21
CA GLU A 440 38.77 -31.27 -4.32
C GLU A 440 38.12 -32.27 -5.31
N LYS A 441 37.10 -33.01 -4.85
CA LYS A 441 36.25 -33.90 -5.66
C LYS A 441 35.03 -33.19 -6.27
N ASP A 442 34.88 -31.89 -6.06
CA ASP A 442 33.75 -31.12 -6.60
C ASP A 442 33.78 -31.13 -8.15
N ASP A 443 33.04 -32.05 -8.74
CA ASP A 443 32.76 -32.13 -10.19
C ASP A 443 32.23 -30.79 -10.74
N ILE A 444 31.63 -29.96 -9.88
CA ILE A 444 31.15 -28.61 -10.22
C ILE A 444 32.33 -27.69 -10.58
N LYS A 445 33.44 -27.69 -9.83
CA LYS A 445 34.62 -26.87 -10.19
C LYS A 445 35.24 -27.33 -11.50
N TYR A 446 35.25 -28.65 -11.74
CA TYR A 446 35.75 -29.20 -12.99
C TYR A 446 34.84 -28.80 -14.17
N ARG A 447 33.51 -28.91 -14.01
CA ARG A 447 32.52 -28.48 -15.01
C ARG A 447 32.57 -26.98 -15.28
N THR A 448 32.59 -26.15 -14.24
CA THR A 448 32.71 -24.69 -14.36
C THR A 448 34.04 -24.30 -15.00
N SER A 449 35.15 -24.97 -14.67
CA SER A 449 36.44 -24.73 -15.34
C SER A 449 36.39 -25.07 -16.83
N ILE A 450 35.68 -26.15 -17.21
CA ILE A 450 35.47 -26.49 -18.63
C ILE A 450 34.58 -25.44 -19.31
N GLU A 451 33.46 -25.06 -18.71
CA GLU A 451 32.53 -24.05 -19.24
C GLU A 451 33.20 -22.67 -19.40
N GLU A 452 34.02 -22.25 -18.42
CA GLU A 452 34.80 -21.02 -18.47
C GLU A 452 35.87 -21.07 -19.56
N LYS A 453 36.58 -22.20 -19.72
CA LYS A 453 37.57 -22.39 -20.79
C LYS A 453 36.92 -22.40 -22.18
N MET A 454 35.74 -23.01 -22.31
CA MET A 454 34.95 -22.99 -23.55
C MET A 454 34.47 -21.57 -23.90
N THR A 455 33.99 -20.82 -22.90
CA THR A 455 33.55 -19.43 -23.08
C THR A 455 34.72 -18.52 -23.44
N ALA A 456 35.86 -18.66 -22.76
CA ALA A 456 37.10 -17.94 -23.05
C ALA A 456 37.64 -18.23 -24.47
N ALA A 457 37.44 -19.44 -24.99
CA ALA A 457 37.83 -19.78 -26.36
C ALA A 457 37.02 -19.01 -27.42
N ARG A 458 35.78 -18.62 -27.12
CA ARG A 458 34.89 -17.87 -28.01
C ARG A 458 35.14 -16.35 -28.00
N ILE A 459 35.75 -15.83 -26.93
CA ILE A 459 36.08 -14.41 -26.78
C ILE A 459 37.48 -14.13 -27.34
N ARG A 460 37.59 -13.21 -28.30
CA ARG A 460 38.87 -12.74 -28.84
C ARG A 460 39.23 -11.39 -28.23
N LYS A 461 40.50 -11.16 -27.85
CA LYS A 461 40.95 -9.86 -27.34
C LYS A 461 41.39 -8.96 -28.50
N CYS A 462 40.97 -7.70 -28.47
CA CYS A 462 41.43 -6.69 -29.43
C CYS A 462 42.94 -6.50 -29.34
N HIS A 463 43.66 -6.51 -30.48
CA HIS A 463 45.11 -6.30 -30.52
C HIS A 463 45.55 -4.89 -30.08
N LYS A 464 44.64 -3.90 -30.09
CA LYS A 464 44.94 -2.50 -29.75
C LYS A 464 44.58 -2.14 -28.31
N CYS A 465 43.39 -2.51 -27.85
CA CYS A 465 42.88 -2.10 -26.53
C CYS A 465 42.58 -3.26 -25.56
N GLY A 466 42.77 -4.51 -25.97
CA GLY A 466 42.57 -5.69 -25.12
C GLY A 466 41.12 -6.06 -24.80
N THR A 467 40.14 -5.24 -25.19
CA THR A 467 38.71 -5.51 -24.98
C THR A 467 38.28 -6.84 -25.62
N GLY A 468 37.50 -7.63 -24.90
CA GLY A 468 36.92 -8.89 -25.41
C GLY A 468 35.89 -8.61 -26.51
N LEU A 469 35.98 -9.37 -27.59
CA LEU A 469 35.14 -9.29 -28.78
C LEU A 469 34.54 -10.67 -29.05
N ILE A 470 33.26 -10.71 -29.39
CA ILE A 470 32.51 -11.90 -29.78
C ILE A 470 32.09 -11.75 -31.25
N LYS A 471 32.08 -12.84 -32.00
CA LYS A 471 31.71 -12.85 -33.43
C LYS A 471 30.21 -12.61 -33.60
N SER A 472 29.82 -11.61 -34.38
CA SER A 472 28.42 -11.18 -34.61
C SER A 472 27.76 -11.91 -35.79
N GLU A 473 27.93 -13.24 -35.89
CA GLU A 473 27.41 -14.13 -36.94
C GLU A 473 28.18 -14.14 -38.27
N GLY A 474 28.63 -15.35 -38.67
CA GLY A 474 29.18 -15.68 -40.00
C GLY A 474 30.53 -15.04 -40.38
N CYS A 475 30.73 -13.75 -40.10
CA CYS A 475 31.83 -12.92 -40.57
C CYS A 475 33.05 -12.97 -39.64
N ASN A 476 34.21 -13.31 -40.18
CA ASN A 476 35.48 -13.36 -39.45
C ASN A 476 36.18 -12.00 -39.35
N ARG A 477 35.62 -10.93 -39.93
CA ARG A 477 36.09 -9.56 -39.75
C ARG A 477 35.47 -8.95 -38.49
N MET A 478 36.27 -8.81 -37.44
CA MET A 478 35.83 -8.20 -36.18
C MET A 478 36.20 -6.71 -36.15
N SER A 479 35.30 -5.88 -35.66
CA SER A 479 35.54 -4.46 -35.41
C SER A 479 35.44 -4.17 -33.93
N CYS A 480 36.46 -3.50 -33.38
CA CYS A 480 36.47 -3.07 -31.99
C CYS A 480 35.94 -1.63 -31.87
N ARG A 481 35.38 -1.30 -30.70
CA ARG A 481 34.94 0.07 -30.36
C ARG A 481 36.08 1.11 -30.39
N CYS A 482 37.33 0.69 -30.23
CA CYS A 482 38.50 1.56 -30.38
C CYS A 482 38.89 1.88 -31.84
N GLY A 483 38.10 1.41 -32.81
CA GLY A 483 38.31 1.59 -34.25
C GLY A 483 39.23 0.56 -34.90
N ALA A 484 39.86 -0.33 -34.13
CA ALA A 484 40.72 -1.38 -34.66
C ALA A 484 39.92 -2.54 -35.29
N GLN A 485 40.42 -3.09 -36.39
CA GLN A 485 39.83 -4.26 -37.06
C GLN A 485 40.79 -5.44 -37.03
N MET A 486 40.26 -6.63 -36.78
CA MET A 486 41.06 -7.86 -36.71
C MET A 486 40.33 -9.08 -37.27
N CYS A 487 41.10 -10.07 -37.70
CA CYS A 487 40.57 -11.35 -38.14
C CYS A 487 40.30 -12.28 -36.94
N TYR A 488 39.11 -12.87 -36.88
CA TYR A 488 38.69 -13.81 -35.81
C TYR A 488 39.53 -15.11 -35.79
N LEU A 489 40.01 -15.55 -36.96
CA LEU A 489 40.74 -16.81 -37.13
C LEU A 489 42.21 -16.67 -36.72
N CYS A 490 42.94 -15.77 -37.38
CA CYS A 490 44.40 -15.63 -37.20
C CYS A 490 44.80 -14.52 -36.21
N ARG A 491 43.84 -13.72 -35.71
CA ARG A 491 44.04 -12.61 -34.76
C ARG A 491 44.88 -11.43 -35.29
N ALA A 492 45.26 -11.45 -36.56
CA ALA A 492 46.01 -10.37 -37.19
C ALA A 492 45.16 -9.10 -37.31
N ALA A 493 45.83 -7.94 -37.21
CA ALA A 493 45.25 -6.65 -37.57
C ALA A 493 44.95 -6.63 -39.08
N ILE A 494 43.77 -6.16 -39.45
CA ILE A 494 43.33 -6.10 -40.85
C ILE A 494 42.88 -4.69 -41.18
N ASN A 495 43.11 -4.27 -42.42
CA ASN A 495 42.56 -3.05 -42.98
C ASN A 495 41.66 -3.46 -44.16
N GLY A 496 40.34 -3.36 -43.97
CA GLY A 496 39.38 -3.76 -45.00
C GLY A 496 39.29 -5.27 -45.21
N TYR A 497 39.26 -5.71 -46.47
CA TYR A 497 38.96 -7.09 -46.87
C TYR A 497 40.14 -7.84 -47.52
N ASP A 498 41.31 -7.21 -47.67
CA ASP A 498 42.46 -7.76 -48.42
C ASP A 498 43.09 -9.00 -47.77
N HIS A 499 42.91 -9.12 -46.46
CA HIS A 499 43.32 -10.27 -45.66
C HIS A 499 42.51 -11.54 -46.00
N PHE A 500 41.31 -11.38 -46.53
CA PHE A 500 40.43 -12.49 -46.85
C PHE A 500 40.59 -12.93 -48.30
N CYS A 501 40.46 -14.23 -48.53
CA CYS A 501 40.51 -14.78 -49.87
C CYS A 501 39.23 -14.45 -50.65
N GLN A 502 39.38 -14.15 -51.94
CA GLN A 502 38.28 -13.82 -52.86
C GLN A 502 37.97 -14.93 -53.87
N HIS A 503 38.65 -16.08 -53.80
CA HIS A 503 38.37 -17.18 -54.73
C HIS A 503 37.01 -17.82 -54.41
N PRO A 504 36.19 -18.14 -55.43
CA PRO A 504 34.95 -18.87 -55.25
C PRO A 504 35.22 -20.23 -54.58
N ARG A 505 34.44 -20.58 -53.56
CA ARG A 505 34.58 -21.85 -52.83
C ARG A 505 33.24 -22.44 -52.44
N SER A 506 33.25 -23.76 -52.24
CA SER A 506 32.22 -24.45 -51.46
C SER A 506 32.32 -24.03 -49.97
N PRO A 507 31.18 -23.79 -49.28
CA PRO A 507 31.19 -23.39 -47.87
C PRO A 507 31.99 -24.40 -47.00
N GLY A 508 32.95 -23.90 -46.20
CA GLY A 508 33.67 -24.69 -45.20
C GLY A 508 35.02 -25.31 -45.63
N ALA A 509 35.40 -25.30 -46.91
CA ALA A 509 36.69 -25.84 -47.36
C ALA A 509 37.82 -24.79 -47.36
N PRO A 510 39.07 -25.15 -47.01
CA PRO A 510 40.23 -24.26 -47.17
C PRO A 510 40.51 -23.98 -48.65
N CYS A 511 41.08 -22.81 -48.95
CA CYS A 511 41.56 -22.49 -50.29
C CYS A 511 42.70 -23.43 -50.68
N GLN A 512 42.67 -23.98 -51.89
CA GLN A 512 43.83 -24.68 -52.45
C GLN A 512 44.80 -23.72 -53.14
N ASP A 513 44.32 -22.56 -53.58
CA ASP A 513 45.11 -21.60 -54.37
C ASP A 513 45.80 -20.49 -53.54
N CYS A 514 45.52 -20.34 -52.24
CA CYS A 514 46.17 -19.33 -51.39
C CYS A 514 46.06 -19.64 -49.89
N ALA A 515 46.89 -18.99 -49.07
CA ALA A 515 46.87 -19.12 -47.61
C ALA A 515 46.04 -18.03 -46.88
N LYS A 516 45.20 -17.26 -47.60
CA LYS A 516 44.40 -16.17 -47.01
C LYS A 516 43.20 -16.71 -46.22
N CYS A 517 42.80 -16.00 -45.16
CA CYS A 517 41.70 -16.40 -44.29
C CYS A 517 40.33 -16.36 -45.00
N SER A 518 39.39 -17.18 -44.56
CA SER A 518 38.01 -17.14 -45.04
C SER A 518 37.23 -16.00 -44.37
N LEU A 519 36.54 -15.18 -45.16
CA LEU A 519 35.70 -14.11 -44.64
C LEU A 519 34.47 -14.68 -43.91
N TRP A 520 33.87 -15.72 -44.46
CA TRP A 520 32.68 -16.36 -43.92
C TRP A 520 33.00 -17.81 -43.53
N THR A 521 32.59 -18.20 -42.32
CA THR A 521 32.57 -19.59 -41.88
C THR A 521 31.28 -19.81 -41.10
N ASP A 522 30.55 -20.88 -41.40
CA ASP A 522 29.33 -21.22 -40.68
C ASP A 522 29.59 -21.35 -39.18
N PRO A 523 28.67 -20.87 -38.33
CA PRO A 523 28.73 -21.11 -36.91
C PRO A 523 28.21 -22.53 -36.64
N THR A 524 29.09 -23.53 -36.59
CA THR A 524 28.83 -24.73 -35.78
C THR A 524 29.22 -24.50 -34.34
#